data_AF-A0A1C6RDI0-F1
#
_entry.id   AF-A0A1C6RDI0-F1
#
_cell.length_a   1.000
_cell.length_b   1.000
_cell.length_c   1.000
_cell.angle_alpha   90.00
_cell.angle_beta   90.00
_cell.angle_gamma   90.00
#
_symmetry.space_group_name_H-M   'P 1'
#
loop_
_entity.id
_entity.type
_entity.pdbx_description
1 polymer ?
#
loop_
_entity_poly.entity_id
_entity_poly.type
_entity_poly.pdbx_seq_one_letter_code
_entity_poly.pdbx_strand_id
1 'polypeptide(L)' 'MIRRRHPLVPDPDLGRDHAGRATCRTCRMVGRAGDARHSDPAAPPRPLPDALVEAARERDAAILGERDHGEDAW' A
#
# COMPACT_ATOMS: atom_id res chain seq x y z
N MET A 1 16.07 26.80 22.85
CA MET A 1 16.04 27.24 21.44
C MET A 1 16.30 26.02 20.56
N ILE A 2 15.30 25.55 19.82
CA ILE A 2 15.45 24.40 18.91
C ILE A 2 16.06 24.93 17.61
N ARG A 3 17.36 24.71 17.40
CA ARG A 3 18.01 25.01 16.12
C ARG A 3 17.42 24.08 15.06
N ARG A 4 16.66 24.61 14.11
CA ARG A 4 16.23 23.84 12.94
C ARG A 4 17.49 23.46 12.14
N ARG A 5 17.88 22.18 12.20
CA ARG A 5 19.01 21.65 11.43
C ARG A 5 18.67 21.69 9.94
N HIS A 6 19.65 22.04 9.11
CA HIS A 6 19.49 22.14 7.67
C HIS A 6 19.17 20.75 7.07
N PRO A 7 18.17 20.59 6.18
CA PRO A 7 17.70 19.27 5.73
C PRO A 7 18.76 18.39 5.07
N LEU A 8 19.80 19.01 4.51
CA LEU A 8 20.90 18.32 3.83
C LEU A 8 22.12 18.04 4.72
N VAL A 9 22.07 18.41 6.01
CA VAL A 9 23.15 18.12 6.96
C VAL A 9 22.74 16.91 7.78
N PRO A 10 23.49 15.79 7.72
CA PRO A 10 23.23 14.62 8.55
C PRO A 10 23.17 15.03 10.03
N ASP A 11 22.11 14.63 10.73
CA ASP A 11 21.98 14.92 12.15
C ASP A 11 22.91 13.98 12.94
N PRO A 12 23.93 14.49 13.64
CA PRO A 12 24.86 13.68 14.43
C PRO A 12 24.20 13.06 15.67
N ASP A 13 23.05 13.58 16.11
CA ASP A 13 22.28 13.04 17.24
C ASP A 13 21.35 11.89 16.78
N LEU A 14 21.01 11.83 15.48
CA LEU A 14 20.54 10.58 14.90
C LEU A 14 21.74 9.63 14.88
N GLY A 15 21.72 8.62 15.75
CA GLY A 15 22.72 7.56 15.69
C GLY A 15 22.82 6.99 14.27
N ARG A 16 23.94 6.35 13.91
CA ARG A 16 24.10 5.60 12.64
C ARG A 16 23.10 4.45 12.45
N ASP A 17 22.04 4.40 13.25
CA ASP A 17 21.18 3.27 13.56
C ASP A 17 20.27 2.83 12.40
N HIS A 18 20.44 3.37 11.19
CA HIS A 18 20.01 2.70 9.97
C HIS A 18 20.76 1.39 9.72
N ALA A 19 22.03 1.29 10.13
CA ALA A 19 22.83 0.09 9.97
C ALA A 19 22.29 -1.05 10.84
N GLY A 20 21.70 -2.07 10.21
CA GLY A 20 21.13 -3.24 10.88
C GLY A 20 19.60 -3.22 11.04
N ARG A 21 18.92 -2.15 10.63
CA ARG A 21 17.46 -2.12 10.58
C ARG A 21 16.95 -2.81 9.31
N ALA A 22 15.91 -3.63 9.45
CA ALA A 22 15.21 -4.16 8.30
C ALA A 22 14.55 -2.99 7.55
N THR A 23 14.83 -2.90 6.25
CA THR A 23 14.21 -1.94 5.33
C THR A 23 13.45 -2.69 4.26
N CYS A 24 12.22 -2.26 3.99
CA CYS A 24 11.43 -2.83 2.89
C CYS A 24 12.12 -2.57 1.55
N ARG A 25 12.30 -3.62 0.73
CA ARG A 25 12.95 -3.50 -0.58
C ARG A 25 12.15 -2.65 -1.58
N THR A 26 10.83 -2.60 -1.42
CA THR A 26 9.90 -1.90 -2.30
C THR A 26 9.87 -0.40 -2.03
N CYS A 27 9.57 0.00 -0.79
CA CYS A 27 9.37 1.42 -0.44
C CYS A 27 10.56 2.06 0.30
N ARG A 28 11.60 1.27 0.62
CA ARG A 28 12.82 1.70 1.35
C ARG A 28 12.59 2.27 2.75
N MET A 29 11.36 2.20 3.27
CA MET A 29 11.07 2.55 4.65
C MET A 29 11.58 1.47 5.62
N VAL A 30 11.95 1.91 6.82
CA VAL A 30 12.30 1.02 7.94
C VAL A 30 11.06 0.29 8.44
N GLY A 31 11.17 -1.01 8.62
CA GLY A 31 10.13 -1.88 9.16
C GLY A 31 10.20 -3.30 8.59
N ARG A 32 9.33 -4.17 9.10
CA ARG A 32 9.22 -5.58 8.73
C ARG A 32 7.76 -5.94 8.42
N ALA A 33 7.56 -7.05 7.73
CA ALA A 33 6.23 -7.60 7.49
C ALA A 33 5.47 -7.78 8.81
N GLY A 34 4.20 -7.40 8.82
CA GLY A 34 3.33 -7.36 9.99
C GLY A 34 3.28 -6.02 10.74
N ASP A 35 4.20 -5.08 10.48
CA ASP A 35 4.14 -3.75 11.09
C ASP A 35 3.02 -2.90 10.46
N ALA A 36 2.60 -1.83 11.16
CA ALA A 36 1.50 -0.95 10.73
C ALA A 36 1.64 -0.37 9.30
N ARG A 37 2.87 -0.21 8.80
CA ARG A 37 3.17 0.28 7.45
C ARG A 37 3.56 -0.82 6.45
N HIS A 38 3.62 -2.07 6.90
CA HIS A 38 4.07 -3.22 6.14
C HIS A 38 3.15 -4.39 6.46
N SER A 39 1.98 -4.42 5.83
CA SER A 39 1.05 -5.54 5.98
C SER A 39 1.76 -6.87 5.73
N ASP A 40 1.49 -7.86 6.58
CA ASP A 40 2.01 -9.20 6.39
C ASP A 40 1.33 -9.84 5.15
N PRO A 41 2.09 -10.21 4.11
CA PRO A 41 1.52 -10.84 2.92
C PRO A 41 0.99 -12.25 3.17
N ALA A 42 1.40 -12.91 4.25
CA ALA A 42 0.90 -14.23 4.63
C ALA A 42 -0.37 -14.17 5.50
N ALA A 43 -0.71 -12.98 6.00
CA ALA A 43 -1.92 -12.81 6.80
C ALA A 43 -3.18 -13.01 5.94
N PRO A 44 -4.25 -13.60 6.50
CA PRO A 44 -5.51 -13.71 5.79
C PRO A 44 -6.06 -12.33 5.45
N PRO A 45 -6.70 -12.16 4.28
CA PRO A 45 -7.31 -10.89 3.92
C PRO A 45 -8.41 -10.55 4.94
N ARG A 46 -8.46 -9.27 5.33
CA ARG A 46 -9.55 -8.79 6.19
C ARG A 46 -10.87 -8.83 5.40
N PRO A 47 -11.98 -9.23 6.02
CA PRO A 47 -13.27 -9.17 5.37
C PRO A 47 -13.59 -7.73 4.99
N LEU A 48 -14.14 -7.55 3.79
CA LEU A 48 -14.62 -6.25 3.33
C LEU A 48 -15.96 -5.93 3.99
N PRO A 49 -16.24 -4.66 4.32
CA PRO A 49 -17.58 -4.21 4.67
C PRO A 49 -18.59 -4.52 3.55
N ASP A 50 -19.80 -4.93 3.91
CA ASP A 50 -20.86 -5.32 2.97
C ASP A 50 -21.13 -4.23 1.92
N ALA A 51 -21.12 -2.97 2.31
CA ALA A 51 -21.29 -1.84 1.40
C ALA A 51 -20.23 -1.80 0.27
N LEU A 52 -18.98 -2.17 0.58
CA LEU A 52 -17.92 -2.26 -0.45
C LEU A 52 -18.08 -3.48 -1.34
N VAL A 53 -18.62 -4.58 -0.81
CA VAL A 53 -18.92 -5.80 -1.59
C VAL A 53 -20.02 -5.50 -2.60
N GLU A 54 -21.10 -4.84 -2.20
CA GLU A 54 -22.19 -4.47 -3.11
C GLU A 54 -21.75 -3.46 -4.17
N ALA A 55 -21.00 -2.42 -3.79
CA ALA A 55 -20.46 -1.46 -4.75
C ALA A 55 -19.51 -2.12 -5.78
N ALA A 56 -18.72 -3.12 -5.35
CA ALA A 56 -17.88 -3.89 -6.26
C ALA A 56 -18.72 -4.72 -7.24
N ARG A 57 -19.80 -5.37 -6.76
CA ARG A 57 -20.73 -6.14 -7.61
C ARG A 57 -21.42 -5.27 -8.65
N GLU A 58 -21.90 -4.10 -8.25
CA GLU A 58 -22.55 -3.15 -9.16
C GLU A 58 -21.58 -2.68 -10.26
N ARG A 59 -20.34 -2.33 -9.87
CA ARG A 59 -19.29 -1.93 -10.81
C ARG A 59 -18.92 -3.06 -11.76
N ASP A 60 -18.78 -4.29 -11.27
CA ASP A 60 -18.49 -5.45 -12.12
C ASP A 60 -19.63 -5.73 -13.09
N ALA A 61 -20.88 -5.60 -12.66
CA ALA A 61 -22.05 -5.72 -13.53
C ALA A 61 -22.08 -4.65 -14.62
N ALA A 62 -21.70 -3.40 -14.31
CA ALA A 62 -21.57 -2.35 -15.31
C ALA A 62 -20.47 -2.67 -16.34
N ILE A 63 -19.29 -3.08 -15.88
CA ILE A 63 -18.15 -3.42 -16.76
C ILE A 63 -18.49 -4.61 -17.67
N LEU A 64 -19.21 -5.61 -17.15
CA LEU A 64 -19.59 -6.80 -17.91
C LEU A 64 -20.80 -6.56 -18.82
N GLY A 65 -21.73 -5.68 -18.43
CA GLY A 65 -22.87 -5.26 -19.25
C GLY A 65 -22.51 -4.31 -20.40
N GLU A 66 -21.36 -3.63 -20.34
CA GLU A 66 -20.86 -2.74 -21.41
C GLU A 66 -20.24 -3.50 -22.60
N ARG A 67 -20.14 -4.84 -22.57
CA ARG A 67 -19.48 -5.66 -23.63
C ARG A 67 -20.41 -6.37 -24.62
N ASP A 68 -21.72 -6.13 -24.59
CA ASP A 68 -22.67 -6.68 -25.57
C ASP A 68 -22.70 -5.84 -26.87
N HIS A 69 -21.55 -5.73 -27.52
CA HIS A 69 -21.42 -5.18 -28.87
C HIS A 69 -21.06 -6.29 -29.86
N GLY A 70 -22.09 -7.07 -30.22
CA GLY A 70 -22.20 -7.73 -31.51
C GLY A 70 -21.62 -9.14 -31.63
N GLU A 71 -22.48 -10.15 -31.41
CA GLU A 71 -22.35 -11.47 -32.02
C GLU A 71 -22.68 -11.49 -33.54
N ASP A 72 -22.64 -10.34 -34.24
CA ASP A 72 -22.94 -10.24 -35.68
C ASP A 72 -21.77 -9.64 -36.49
N ALA A 73 -20.55 -10.12 -36.23
CA ALA A 73 -19.37 -9.76 -37.02
C ALA A 73 -18.74 -11.01 -37.66
N TRP A 74 -19.50 -11.71 -38.51
CA TRP A 74 -18.98 -12.62 -39.53
C TRP A 74 -19.79 -12.52 -40.81
#